data_AF-D6Z628-F1
#
_entry.id   AF-D6Z628-F1
#
_cell.length_a   1.000
_cell.length_b   1.000
_cell.length_c   1.000
_cell.angle_alpha   90.00
_cell.angle_beta   90.00
_cell.angle_gamma   90.00
#
_symmetry.space_group_name_H-M   'P 1'
#
loop_
_entity.id
_entity.type
_entity.pdbx_description
1 polymer ?
#
loop_
_entity_poly.entity_id
_entity_poly.type
_entity_poly.pdbx_seq_one_letter_code
_entity_poly.pdbx_strand_id
1 'polypeptide(L)'
;MQIKDPNLHLKLQEMCDCYLDTDYAVELARMAAGPESEPEENAVKYLALAIMYGITEKADKLKLKRDKDGSIEAELKGEQKIKLPAPAGSVWEGMVATIRRILHFDQEGGELPLALGLRAGSLDLKVKLKEKGDKSSLTIAFPSWK
;
A
#
# COMPACT_ATOMS: atom_id res chain seq x y z
N MET A 1 3.98 -4.15 31.40
CA MET A 1 4.19 -3.13 30.34
C MET A 1 4.22 -3.86 29.01
N GLN A 2 3.13 -3.83 28.26
CA GLN A 2 3.05 -4.46 26.93
C GLN A 2 2.60 -3.38 25.94
N ILE A 3 3.56 -2.61 25.44
CA ILE A 3 3.39 -1.79 24.25
C ILE A 3 4.54 -2.15 23.33
N LYS A 4 4.30 -3.13 22.45
CA LYS A 4 5.12 -3.39 21.25
C LYS A 4 4.20 -3.82 20.11
N ASP A 5 3.13 -3.06 19.91
CA ASP A 5 2.63 -2.83 18.57
C ASP A 5 3.15 -1.45 18.21
N PRO A 6 4.16 -1.29 17.34
CA PRO A 6 4.38 0.02 16.75
C PRO A 6 3.04 0.42 16.12
N ASN A 7 2.57 1.64 16.38
CA ASN A 7 1.36 2.15 15.75
C ASN A 7 1.58 2.08 14.23
N LEU A 8 1.11 1.01 13.58
CA LEU A 8 1.42 0.70 12.18
C LEU A 8 0.90 1.80 11.25
N HIS A 9 -0.17 2.47 11.68
CA HIS A 9 -0.69 3.65 11.01
C HIS A 9 0.30 4.80 11.07
N LEU A 10 0.87 5.09 12.25
CA LEU A 10 1.95 6.06 12.40
C LEU A 10 3.19 5.66 11.59
N LYS A 11 3.60 4.39 11.64
CA LYS A 11 4.75 3.91 10.85
C LYS A 11 4.52 4.11 9.34
N LEU A 12 3.31 3.85 8.85
CA LEU A 12 2.95 4.11 7.46
C LEU A 12 3.03 5.61 7.13
N GLN A 13 2.54 6.49 8.01
CA GLN A 13 2.64 7.94 7.84
C GLN A 13 4.10 8.41 7.80
N GLU A 14 4.93 7.95 8.74
CA GLU A 14 6.36 8.26 8.79
C GLU A 14 7.08 7.77 7.53
N MET A 15 6.74 6.59 7.01
CA MET A 15 7.32 6.09 5.75
C MET A 15 6.88 6.92 4.55
N CYS A 16 5.61 7.35 4.48
CA CYS A 16 5.16 8.27 3.44
C CYS A 16 5.96 9.57 3.48
N ASP A 17 6.20 10.13 4.68
CA ASP A 17 7.03 11.33 4.85
C ASP A 17 8.50 11.10 4.46
N CYS A 18 9.08 9.93 4.76
CA CYS A 18 10.46 9.59 4.38
C CYS A 18 10.67 9.54 2.87
N TYR A 19 9.64 9.17 2.12
CA TYR A 19 9.69 9.05 0.66
C TYR A 19 9.14 10.27 -0.07
N LEU A 20 8.76 11.35 0.63
CA LEU A 20 8.35 12.60 -0.03
C LEU A 20 9.41 13.05 -1.03
N ASP A 21 8.95 13.41 -2.23
CA ASP A 21 9.75 13.96 -3.33
C ASP A 21 10.88 13.02 -3.83
N THR A 22 10.77 11.71 -3.58
CA THR A 22 11.69 10.71 -4.15
C THR A 22 11.26 10.26 -5.55
N ASP A 23 12.14 9.54 -6.24
CA ASP A 23 11.77 8.83 -7.47
C ASP A 23 11.06 7.52 -7.13
N TYR A 24 9.74 7.59 -7.00
CA TYR A 24 8.91 6.47 -6.57
C TYR A 24 9.00 5.26 -7.50
N ALA A 25 9.13 5.48 -8.81
CA ALA A 25 9.21 4.41 -9.79
C ALA A 25 10.52 3.61 -9.63
N VAL A 26 11.64 4.31 -9.45
CA VAL A 26 12.94 3.69 -9.21
C VAL A 26 12.97 2.94 -7.88
N GLU A 27 12.46 3.54 -6.80
CA GLU A 27 12.46 2.90 -5.48
C GLU A 27 11.55 1.67 -5.44
N LEU A 28 10.37 1.72 -6.05
CA LEU A 28 9.49 0.55 -6.19
C LEU A 28 10.16 -0.57 -7.00
N ALA A 29 10.87 -0.22 -8.08
CA ALA A 29 11.59 -1.21 -8.90
C ALA A 29 12.73 -1.86 -8.10
N ARG A 30 13.47 -1.06 -7.35
CA ARG A 30 14.54 -1.53 -6.46
C ARG A 30 14.00 -2.46 -5.37
N MET A 31 12.85 -2.14 -4.80
CA MET A 31 12.20 -3.00 -3.80
C MET A 31 11.70 -4.31 -4.39
N ALA A 32 11.12 -4.28 -5.59
CA ALA A 32 10.66 -5.49 -6.27
C ALA A 32 11.83 -6.40 -6.70
N ALA A 33 13.02 -5.83 -6.95
CA ALA A 33 14.22 -6.59 -7.29
C ALA A 33 15.10 -6.96 -6.08
N GLY A 34 14.81 -6.39 -4.91
CA GLY A 34 15.63 -6.50 -3.71
C GLY A 34 15.42 -7.81 -2.94
N PRO A 35 16.35 -8.18 -2.04
CA PRO A 35 16.21 -9.36 -1.21
C PRO A 35 15.05 -9.24 -0.22
N GLU A 36 14.36 -10.36 0.04
CA GLU A 36 13.21 -10.45 0.95
C GLU A 36 13.58 -10.43 2.44
N SER A 37 14.72 -9.84 2.81
CA SER A 37 15.32 -9.98 4.15
C SER A 37 14.45 -9.42 5.28
N GLU A 38 13.51 -8.53 4.98
CA GLU A 38 12.65 -7.85 5.95
C GLU A 38 11.22 -7.62 5.40
N PRO A 39 10.40 -8.68 5.25
CA PRO A 39 9.13 -8.61 4.52
C PRO A 39 8.12 -7.66 5.17
N GLU A 40 8.09 -7.57 6.51
CA GLU A 40 7.19 -6.67 7.24
C GLU A 40 7.55 -5.20 7.05
N GLU A 41 8.84 -4.86 7.06
CA GLU A 41 9.28 -3.49 6.83
C GLU A 41 9.13 -3.10 5.36
N ASN A 42 9.50 -4.00 4.45
CA ASN A 42 9.32 -3.82 3.02
C ASN A 42 7.84 -3.68 2.64
N ALA A 43 6.91 -4.32 3.37
CA ALA A 43 5.48 -4.13 3.16
C ALA A 43 5.04 -2.68 3.42
N VAL A 44 5.45 -2.10 4.55
CA VAL A 44 5.09 -0.71 4.89
C VAL A 44 5.75 0.27 3.93
N LYS A 45 7.03 0.05 3.58
CA LYS A 45 7.75 0.88 2.60
C LYS A 45 7.12 0.84 1.22
N TYR A 46 6.75 -0.35 0.73
CA TYR A 46 6.09 -0.49 -0.57
C TYR A 46 4.72 0.18 -0.57
N LEU A 47 3.92 0.01 0.49
CA LEU A 47 2.64 0.71 0.65
C LEU A 47 2.83 2.23 0.60
N ALA A 48 3.80 2.75 1.34
CA ALA A 48 4.10 4.18 1.35
C ALA A 48 4.48 4.68 -0.04
N LEU A 49 5.46 4.06 -0.70
CA LEU A 49 5.88 4.44 -2.06
C LEU A 49 4.73 4.37 -3.08
N ALA A 50 3.92 3.31 -3.05
CA ALA A 50 2.81 3.16 -4.00
C ALA A 50 1.69 4.18 -3.75
N ILE A 51 1.41 4.52 -2.49
CA ILE A 51 0.47 5.59 -2.13
C ILE A 51 1.02 6.94 -2.59
N MET A 52 2.28 7.26 -2.26
CA MET A 52 2.90 8.52 -2.63
C MET A 52 2.99 8.69 -4.15
N TYR A 53 3.32 7.63 -4.88
CA TYR A 53 3.31 7.67 -6.33
C TYR A 53 1.91 7.96 -6.89
N GLY A 54 0.88 7.31 -6.34
CA GLY A 54 -0.50 7.60 -6.73
C GLY A 54 -0.95 9.03 -6.41
N ILE A 55 -0.47 9.61 -5.31
CA ILE A 55 -0.73 11.02 -4.97
C ILE A 55 -0.04 11.94 -5.98
N THR A 56 1.24 11.72 -6.27
CA THR A 56 2.02 12.52 -7.22
C THR A 56 1.45 12.46 -8.63
N GLU A 57 1.04 11.28 -9.10
CA GLU A 57 0.43 11.08 -10.42
C GLU A 57 -1.05 11.48 -10.47
N LYS A 58 -1.61 11.98 -9.36
CA LYS A 58 -3.06 12.27 -9.24
C LYS A 58 -3.92 11.10 -9.74
N ALA A 59 -3.54 9.88 -9.38
CA ALA A 59 -4.27 8.68 -9.74
C ALA A 59 -5.64 8.66 -9.05
N ASP A 60 -6.67 8.09 -9.69
CA ASP A 60 -7.96 7.84 -9.04
C ASP A 60 -7.86 6.68 -8.02
N LYS A 61 -7.05 5.67 -8.34
CA LYS A 61 -6.88 4.48 -7.50
C LYS A 61 -5.59 3.72 -7.75
N LEU A 62 -5.06 3.14 -6.69
CA LEU A 62 -4.08 2.07 -6.68
C LEU A 62 -4.80 0.74 -6.54
N LYS A 63 -4.48 -0.22 -7.42
CA LYS A 63 -5.02 -1.57 -7.36
C LYS A 63 -3.90 -2.59 -7.32
N LEU A 64 -3.94 -3.43 -6.30
CA LEU A 64 -3.12 -4.62 -6.20
C LEU A 64 -4.02 -5.87 -6.11
N LYS A 65 -3.58 -6.94 -6.76
CA LYS A 65 -4.26 -8.24 -6.71
C LYS A 65 -3.24 -9.37 -6.69
N ARG A 66 -3.51 -10.40 -5.91
CA ARG A 66 -2.86 -11.69 -5.95
C ARG A 66 -3.85 -12.71 -6.52
N ASP A 67 -3.47 -13.39 -7.61
CA ASP A 67 -4.28 -14.47 -8.18
C ASP A 67 -3.96 -15.83 -7.53
N LYS A 68 -4.69 -16.88 -7.93
CA LYS A 68 -4.60 -18.23 -7.35
C LYS A 68 -3.22 -18.87 -7.55
N ASP A 69 -2.55 -18.53 -8.64
CA ASP A 69 -1.20 -19.00 -8.95
C ASP A 69 -0.11 -18.28 -8.15
N GLY A 70 -0.48 -17.28 -7.33
CA GLY A 70 0.44 -16.51 -6.52
C GLY A 70 1.02 -15.28 -7.21
N SER A 71 0.77 -15.08 -8.50
CA SER A 71 1.17 -13.85 -9.20
C SER A 71 0.49 -12.62 -8.62
N ILE A 72 1.30 -11.58 -8.42
CA ILE A 72 0.85 -10.29 -7.93
C ILE A 72 0.91 -9.28 -9.07
N GLU A 73 -0.15 -8.50 -9.24
CA GLU A 73 -0.19 -7.37 -10.17
C GLU A 73 -0.48 -6.09 -9.39
N ALA A 74 0.28 -5.03 -9.67
CA ALA A 74 0.12 -3.71 -9.08
C ALA A 74 -0.03 -2.66 -10.19
N GLU A 75 -1.04 -1.80 -10.09
CA GLU A 75 -1.31 -0.76 -11.08
C GLU A 75 -1.94 0.49 -10.45
N LEU A 76 -1.50 1.66 -10.92
CA LEU A 76 -2.19 2.93 -10.70
C LEU A 76 -3.14 3.18 -11.87
N LYS A 77 -4.33 3.69 -11.56
CA LYS A 77 -5.33 4.11 -12.54
C LYS A 77 -5.69 5.55 -12.26
N GLY A 78 -5.40 6.44 -13.21
CA GLY A 78 -5.95 7.79 -13.29
C GLY A 78 -6.28 8.08 -14.75
N GLU A 79 -5.87 9.26 -15.25
CA GLU A 79 -5.90 9.58 -16.68
C GLU A 79 -5.15 8.54 -17.53
N GLN A 80 -4.04 8.03 -16.99
CA GLN A 80 -3.29 6.93 -17.58
C GLN A 80 -3.23 5.73 -16.62
N LYS A 81 -3.07 4.53 -17.21
CA LYS A 81 -2.82 3.31 -16.46
C LYS A 81 -1.31 3.09 -16.38
N ILE A 82 -0.77 3.14 -15.17
CA ILE A 82 0.66 2.92 -14.89
C ILE A 82 0.79 1.56 -14.23
N LYS A 83 1.58 0.67 -14.83
CA LYS A 83 1.92 -0.62 -14.22
C LYS A 83 3.06 -0.39 -13.22
N LEU A 84 2.85 -0.82 -11.98
CA LEU A 84 3.87 -0.80 -10.95
C LEU A 84 4.61 -2.14 -10.94
N PRO A 85 5.89 -2.15 -10.54
CA PRO A 85 6.62 -3.40 -10.32
C PRO A 85 5.96 -4.18 -9.17
N ALA A 86 5.66 -5.45 -9.40
CA ALA A 86 4.95 -6.27 -8.42
C ALA A 86 5.85 -6.57 -7.20
N PRO A 87 5.32 -6.47 -5.96
CA PRO A 87 6.08 -6.88 -4.78
C PRO A 87 6.23 -8.40 -4.74
N ALA A 88 7.21 -8.87 -3.97
CA ALA A 88 7.34 -10.29 -3.66
C ALA A 88 6.15 -10.82 -2.83
N GLY A 89 5.93 -12.13 -2.85
CA GLY A 89 4.82 -12.79 -2.16
C GLY A 89 4.78 -12.49 -0.66
N SER A 90 5.95 -12.56 0.00
CA SER A 90 6.09 -12.28 1.43
C SER A 90 5.77 -10.81 1.78
N VAL A 91 6.18 -9.88 0.91
CA VAL A 91 5.90 -8.45 1.05
C VAL A 91 4.40 -8.20 0.89
N TRP A 92 3.73 -8.83 -0.09
CA TRP A 92 2.28 -8.75 -0.25
C TRP A 92 1.51 -9.19 0.99
N GLU A 93 1.89 -10.32 1.58
CA GLU A 93 1.28 -10.83 2.81
C GLU A 93 1.45 -9.84 3.98
N GLY A 94 2.65 -9.25 4.09
CA GLY A 94 2.91 -8.16 5.04
C GLY A 94 2.03 -6.93 4.79
N MET A 95 1.79 -6.55 3.52
CA MET A 95 0.96 -5.39 3.17
C MET A 95 -0.50 -5.62 3.59
N VAL A 96 -1.04 -6.79 3.27
CA VAL A 96 -2.41 -7.18 3.65
C VAL A 96 -2.56 -7.21 5.17
N ALA A 97 -1.61 -7.84 5.88
CA ALA A 97 -1.60 -7.89 7.34
C ALA A 97 -1.52 -6.48 7.96
N THR A 98 -0.71 -5.60 7.40
CA THR A 98 -0.56 -4.20 7.85
C THR A 98 -1.88 -3.45 7.71
N ILE A 99 -2.48 -3.44 6.52
CA ILE A 99 -3.76 -2.75 6.27
C ILE A 99 -4.86 -3.30 7.17
N ARG A 100 -4.90 -4.62 7.33
CA ARG A 100 -5.87 -5.29 8.19
C ARG A 100 -5.76 -4.88 9.65
N ARG A 101 -4.54 -4.75 10.18
CA ARG A 101 -4.29 -4.28 11.55
C ARG A 101 -4.63 -2.80 11.71
N ILE A 102 -4.32 -1.96 10.72
CA ILE A 102 -4.63 -0.51 10.76
C ILE A 102 -6.15 -0.27 10.73
N LEU A 103 -6.88 -0.96 9.87
CA LEU A 103 -8.31 -0.74 9.64
C LEU A 103 -9.22 -1.72 10.41
N HIS A 104 -8.64 -2.60 11.21
CA HIS A 104 -9.35 -3.63 11.96
C HIS A 104 -10.30 -4.48 11.09
N PHE A 105 -9.84 -4.88 9.90
CA PHE A 105 -10.65 -5.74 9.01
C PHE A 105 -10.69 -7.19 9.51
N ASP A 106 -11.85 -7.83 9.33
CA ASP A 106 -12.04 -9.25 9.55
C ASP A 106 -11.48 -10.11 8.38
N GLN A 107 -11.67 -11.43 8.45
CA GLN A 107 -11.09 -12.41 7.52
C GLN A 107 -11.51 -12.22 6.05
N GLU A 108 -12.65 -11.61 5.80
CA GLU A 108 -13.18 -11.41 4.44
C GLU A 108 -12.72 -10.08 3.82
N GLY A 109 -12.03 -9.24 4.59
CA GLY A 109 -11.70 -7.87 4.25
C GLY A 109 -12.84 -6.89 4.55
N GLY A 110 -12.76 -5.70 3.98
CA GLY A 110 -13.70 -4.61 4.24
C GLY A 110 -13.41 -3.37 3.40
N GLU A 111 -14.20 -2.33 3.58
CA GLU A 111 -13.99 -1.02 2.96
C GLU A 111 -14.13 0.06 4.03
N LEU A 112 -13.03 0.74 4.35
CA LEU A 112 -12.97 1.80 5.36
C LEU A 112 -12.08 2.96 4.90
N PRO A 113 -12.37 4.20 5.33
CA PRO A 113 -11.47 5.32 5.12
C PRO A 113 -10.18 5.14 5.94
N LEU A 114 -9.06 5.58 5.37
CA LEU A 114 -7.76 5.67 5.99
C LEU A 114 -7.30 7.13 5.92
N ALA A 115 -7.29 7.81 7.06
CA ALA A 115 -6.77 9.16 7.17
C ALA A 115 -5.23 9.13 7.20
N LEU A 116 -4.58 9.76 6.23
CA LEU A 116 -3.13 9.85 6.16
C LEU A 116 -2.72 11.28 6.55
N GLY A 117 -2.08 11.44 7.71
CA GLY A 117 -1.41 12.67 8.08
C GLY A 117 0.01 12.68 7.53
N LEU A 118 0.34 13.69 6.73
CA LEU A 118 1.67 13.93 6.18
C LEU A 118 2.15 15.31 6.63
N ARG A 119 3.45 15.57 6.56
CA ARG A 119 3.99 16.92 6.84
C ARG A 119 3.38 18.01 5.96
N ALA A 120 3.03 17.67 4.72
CA ALA A 120 2.44 18.60 3.75
C ALA A 120 0.92 18.81 3.92
N GLY A 121 0.25 18.03 4.77
CA GLY A 121 -1.20 18.09 4.97
C GLY A 121 -1.82 16.75 5.32
N SER A 122 -3.15 16.67 5.33
CA SER A 122 -3.86 15.40 5.55
C SER A 122 -4.66 15.00 4.32
N LEU A 123 -4.71 13.69 4.07
CA LEU A 123 -5.40 13.09 2.94
C LEU A 123 -6.24 11.91 3.41
N ASP A 124 -7.53 11.91 3.09
CA ASP A 124 -8.40 10.76 3.31
C ASP A 124 -8.39 9.83 2.09
N LEU A 125 -7.94 8.60 2.30
CA LEU A 125 -7.93 7.53 1.30
C LEU A 125 -9.06 6.56 1.58
N LYS A 126 -9.68 5.98 0.55
CA LYS A 126 -10.64 4.87 0.76
C LYS A 126 -9.96 3.54 0.48
N VAL A 127 -9.77 2.73 1.51
CA VAL A 127 -9.09 1.43 1.40
C VAL A 127 -10.12 0.32 1.38
N LYS A 128 -9.97 -0.57 0.40
CA LYS A 128 -10.81 -1.74 0.21
C LYS A 128 -9.94 -2.98 0.12
N LEU A 129 -10.09 -3.87 1.09
CA LEU A 129 -9.50 -5.20 1.08
C LEU A 129 -10.58 -6.23 0.77
N LYS A 130 -10.28 -7.16 -0.13
CA LYS A 130 -11.15 -8.29 -0.47
C LYS A 130 -10.33 -9.56 -0.47
N GLU A 131 -10.75 -10.54 0.32
CA GLU A 131 -10.14 -11.86 0.36
C GLU A 131 -11.19 -12.90 -0.02
N LYS A 132 -10.87 -13.79 -0.97
CA LYS A 132 -11.76 -14.85 -1.47
C LYS A 132 -10.95 -16.11 -1.77
N GLY A 133 -10.86 -17.00 -0.78
CA GLY A 133 -10.00 -18.18 -0.87
C GLY A 133 -8.56 -17.76 -1.11
N ASP A 134 -7.92 -18.33 -2.13
CA ASP A 134 -6.52 -18.03 -2.48
C ASP A 134 -6.34 -16.71 -3.25
N LYS A 135 -7.41 -15.95 -3.48
CA LYS A 135 -7.33 -14.63 -4.15
C LYS A 135 -7.48 -13.51 -3.14
N SER A 136 -6.63 -12.50 -3.25
CA SER A 136 -6.74 -11.27 -2.46
C SER A 136 -6.59 -10.04 -3.35
N SER A 137 -7.30 -8.97 -3.01
CA SER A 137 -7.17 -7.69 -3.70
C SER A 137 -7.24 -6.54 -2.72
N LEU A 138 -6.27 -5.64 -2.84
CA LEU A 138 -6.18 -4.39 -2.12
C LEU A 138 -6.39 -3.25 -3.11
N THR A 139 -7.38 -2.40 -2.85
CA THR A 139 -7.64 -1.20 -3.65
C THR A 139 -7.60 0.01 -2.73
N ILE A 140 -6.83 1.02 -3.10
CA ILE A 140 -6.79 2.31 -2.41
C ILE A 140 -7.31 3.34 -3.40
N ALA A 141 -8.46 3.92 -3.13
CA ALA A 141 -8.98 5.04 -3.91
C ALA A 141 -8.50 6.36 -3.31
N PHE A 142 -7.94 7.19 -4.16
CA PHE A 142 -7.49 8.53 -3.82
C PHE A 142 -8.67 9.52 -3.90
N PRO A 143 -8.56 10.69 -3.27
CA PRO A 143 -9.59 11.71 -3.40
C PRO A 143 -9.68 12.24 -4.83
N SER A 144 -10.81 12.87 -5.16
CA SER A 144 -10.96 13.57 -6.43
C SER A 144 -10.07 14.80 -6.45
N TRP A 145 -9.08 14.80 -7.35
CA TRP A 145 -8.21 15.93 -7.64
C TRP A 145 -9.00 17.00 -8.42
N LYS A 146 -9.62 17.94 -7.71
CA LYS A 146 -10.30 19.10 -8.31
C LYS A 146 -9.38 20.31 -8.37
#